data_AF-A0A1X0YAB6-F1
#
_entry.id   AF-A0A1X0YAB6-F1
#
_cell.length_a   1.000
_cell.length_b   1.000
_cell.length_c   1.000
_cell.angle_alpha   90.00
_cell.angle_beta   90.00
_cell.angle_gamma   90.00
#
_symmetry.space_group_name_H-M   'P 1'
#
loop_
_entity.id
_entity.type
_entity.pdbx_description
1 polymer ?
#
loop_
_entity_poly.entity_id
_entity_poly.type
_entity_poly.pdbx_seq_one_letter_code
_entity_poly.pdbx_strand_id
1 'polypeptide(L)'
;MSKSPFDFPLGIQPWPRELRIYRRRMREGYQFAQLENSSDCYRLTAMAGAGKIPALLHDFARVCLGNEAFLILEFYQDEWQQEDGSQPPPTVFYSPYLPTDELLEVIEPYMQRLIHDGFVGFGLANNRLGMELFYSEEKMLTCFTGNQIQVMNLFARHGLPHNPQQLFPADFGHDHLSLQCHGRQLPPFLAGFSRRELDYLVFCNELTEQLDMYPVEESLSFFLSRKEQDLIEQHLKQHDEFAAFAEEDFGALILDWNDFVDECSQIFEGDLWEYQQGLKLRDMLQYVIEAMPDQLRQKLQGILADPDERFRKALVDRRKRLHAPRDVRLHGEQFWYQGVVRNQGSSLRRDLIRHGWYKS
;
A
#
# COMPACT_ATOMS: atom_id res chain seq x y z
N MET A 1 -12.54 -34.56 14.14
CA MET A 1 -12.48 -33.09 14.11
C MET A 1 -13.86 -32.52 14.41
N SER A 2 -14.01 -31.77 15.50
CA SER A 2 -15.23 -31.01 15.78
C SER A 2 -15.36 -29.93 14.71
N LYS A 3 -16.30 -30.09 13.76
CA LYS A 3 -16.58 -29.05 12.75
C LYS A 3 -16.88 -27.73 13.46
N SER A 4 -16.02 -26.73 13.26
CA SER A 4 -16.31 -25.35 13.62
C SER A 4 -17.63 -24.94 12.95
N PRO A 5 -18.52 -24.19 13.61
CA PRO A 5 -19.71 -23.65 12.97
C PRO A 5 -19.39 -22.54 11.95
N PHE A 6 -18.16 -21.99 11.96
CA PHE A 6 -17.70 -20.95 11.05
C PHE A 6 -16.86 -21.53 9.90
N ASP A 7 -17.04 -20.95 8.72
CA ASP A 7 -16.33 -21.30 7.47
C ASP A 7 -14.95 -20.64 7.41
N PHE A 8 -14.02 -21.16 8.22
CA PHE A 8 -12.64 -20.67 8.22
C PHE A 8 -11.91 -21.04 6.92
N PRO A 9 -11.07 -20.15 6.37
CA PRO A 9 -10.08 -20.53 5.37
C PRO A 9 -9.13 -21.59 5.94
N LEU A 10 -8.52 -22.40 5.07
CA LEU A 10 -7.76 -23.58 5.50
C LEU A 10 -6.50 -23.20 6.28
N GLY A 11 -5.89 -22.10 5.88
CA GLY A 11 -4.67 -21.56 6.44
C GLY A 11 -4.83 -20.94 7.82
N ILE A 12 -6.05 -20.82 8.35
CA ILE A 12 -6.28 -20.38 9.73
C ILE A 12 -6.84 -21.54 10.54
N GLN A 13 -6.05 -22.00 11.50
CA GLN A 13 -6.46 -23.06 12.42
C GLN A 13 -6.56 -22.52 13.85
N PRO A 14 -7.76 -22.13 14.31
CA PRO A 14 -7.96 -21.73 15.70
C PRO A 14 -7.64 -22.87 16.66
N TRP A 15 -6.98 -22.56 17.77
CA TRP A 15 -6.62 -23.58 18.73
C TRP A 15 -7.88 -24.25 19.34
N PRO A 16 -7.83 -25.55 19.67
CA PRO A 16 -9.00 -26.27 20.21
C PRO A 16 -9.56 -25.69 21.51
N ARG A 17 -8.75 -24.94 22.28
CA ARG A 17 -9.21 -24.22 23.47
C ARG A 17 -10.07 -23.01 23.09
N GLU A 18 -9.63 -22.22 22.13
CA GLU A 18 -10.33 -21.02 21.66
C GLU A 18 -11.65 -21.37 20.99
N LEU A 19 -11.68 -22.43 20.17
CA LEU A 19 -12.92 -22.97 19.60
C LEU A 19 -13.95 -23.36 20.67
N ARG A 20 -13.52 -23.79 21.86
CA ARG A 20 -14.43 -24.11 22.97
C ARG A 20 -14.95 -22.87 23.68
N ILE A 21 -14.08 -21.86 23.87
CA ILE A 21 -14.41 -20.60 24.56
C ILE A 21 -15.33 -19.74 23.68
N TYR A 22 -14.97 -19.56 22.41
CA TYR A 22 -15.61 -18.59 21.52
C TYR A 22 -16.62 -19.19 20.54
N ARG A 23 -16.91 -20.50 20.60
CA ARG A 23 -17.78 -21.21 19.64
C ARG A 23 -19.07 -20.48 19.25
N ARG A 24 -19.72 -19.83 20.22
CA ARG A 24 -21.01 -19.15 20.03
C ARG A 24 -20.87 -17.73 19.48
N ARG A 25 -19.68 -17.13 19.65
CA ARG A 25 -19.32 -15.77 19.25
C ARG A 25 -18.59 -15.71 17.91
N MET A 26 -17.94 -16.80 17.48
CA MET A 26 -17.34 -16.94 16.15
C MET A 26 -18.44 -16.96 15.09
N ARG A 27 -18.70 -15.80 14.49
CA ARG A 27 -19.72 -15.56 13.47
C ARG A 27 -19.23 -14.47 12.54
N GLU A 28 -19.77 -14.47 11.35
CA GLU A 28 -19.54 -13.39 10.39
C GLU A 28 -20.11 -12.07 10.92
N GLY A 29 -19.45 -10.97 10.54
CA GLY A 29 -19.86 -9.62 10.89
C GLY A 29 -18.74 -8.62 10.68
N TYR A 30 -19.06 -7.34 10.84
CA TYR A 30 -18.09 -6.26 10.70
C TYR A 30 -18.24 -5.21 11.80
N GLN A 31 -17.15 -4.52 12.07
CA GLN A 31 -17.14 -3.27 12.81
C GLN A 31 -16.56 -2.17 11.92
N PHE A 32 -16.78 -0.92 12.29
CA PHE A 32 -16.13 0.20 11.61
C PHE A 32 -15.83 1.34 12.58
N ALA A 33 -14.81 2.12 12.25
CA ALA A 33 -14.43 3.31 12.97
C ALA A 33 -13.97 4.38 11.97
N GLN A 34 -14.04 5.64 12.40
CA GLN A 34 -13.41 6.72 11.65
C GLN A 34 -11.88 6.54 11.68
N LEU A 35 -11.22 6.81 10.55
CA LEU A 35 -9.77 6.70 10.43
C LEU A 35 -9.11 7.83 11.24
N GLU A 36 -8.05 7.50 11.97
CA GLU A 36 -7.27 8.50 12.69
C GLU A 36 -6.71 9.54 11.70
N ASN A 37 -6.71 10.82 12.11
CA ASN A 37 -6.26 11.94 11.29
C ASN A 37 -7.05 12.19 10.00
N SER A 38 -8.23 11.60 9.82
CA SER A 38 -9.17 11.93 8.73
C SER A 38 -10.54 12.34 9.26
N SER A 39 -11.16 13.34 8.63
CA SER A 39 -12.50 13.83 9.01
C SER A 39 -13.66 13.07 8.36
N ASP A 40 -13.36 12.29 7.33
CA ASP A 40 -14.32 11.82 6.33
C ASP A 40 -14.00 10.42 5.80
N CYS A 41 -12.99 9.75 6.34
CA CYS A 41 -12.68 8.37 6.00
C CYS A 41 -12.89 7.42 7.16
N TYR A 42 -13.23 6.19 6.81
CA TYR A 42 -13.59 5.12 7.71
C TYR A 42 -12.77 3.89 7.39
N ARG A 43 -12.39 3.17 8.45
CA ARG A 43 -11.89 1.81 8.38
C ARG A 43 -13.00 0.87 8.79
N LEU A 44 -13.38 -0.04 7.90
CA LEU A 44 -14.25 -1.17 8.20
C LEU A 44 -13.39 -2.43 8.32
N THR A 45 -13.65 -3.24 9.34
CA THR A 45 -12.98 -4.55 9.53
C THR A 45 -14.05 -5.62 9.63
N ALA A 46 -13.97 -6.64 8.77
CA ALA A 46 -14.99 -7.66 8.62
C ALA A 46 -14.41 -9.07 8.67
N MET A 47 -15.14 -9.96 9.35
CA MET A 47 -14.94 -11.40 9.34
C MET A 47 -16.02 -12.01 8.45
N ALA A 48 -15.62 -12.62 7.34
CA ALA A 48 -16.51 -13.30 6.39
C ALA A 48 -16.06 -14.75 6.21
N GLY A 49 -16.99 -15.67 5.96
CA GLY A 49 -16.65 -17.05 5.63
C GLY A 49 -15.86 -17.10 4.32
N ALA A 50 -14.91 -18.04 4.23
CA ALA A 50 -14.02 -18.18 3.07
C ALA A 50 -14.80 -18.28 1.74
N GLY A 51 -15.93 -18.99 1.74
CA GLY A 51 -16.78 -19.12 0.54
C GLY A 51 -17.43 -17.83 0.05
N LYS A 52 -17.46 -16.75 0.85
CA LYS A 52 -18.02 -15.45 0.46
C LYS A 52 -16.98 -14.50 -0.15
N ILE A 53 -15.70 -14.73 0.10
CA ILE A 53 -14.62 -13.82 -0.29
C ILE A 53 -14.58 -13.56 -1.81
N PRO A 54 -14.72 -14.57 -2.71
CA PRO A 54 -14.69 -14.30 -4.15
C PRO A 54 -15.79 -13.32 -4.57
N ALA A 55 -17.03 -13.57 -4.15
CA ALA A 55 -18.16 -12.72 -4.51
C ALA A 55 -18.04 -11.31 -3.91
N LEU A 56 -17.56 -11.21 -2.66
CA LEU A 56 -17.31 -9.92 -2.00
C LEU A 56 -16.28 -9.09 -2.75
N LEU A 57 -15.16 -9.71 -3.18
CA LEU A 57 -14.11 -9.02 -3.94
C LEU A 57 -14.63 -8.56 -5.30
N HIS A 58 -15.30 -9.44 -6.05
CA HIS A 58 -15.90 -9.12 -7.35
C HIS A 58 -16.91 -7.98 -7.26
N ASP A 59 -17.83 -8.05 -6.29
CA ASP A 59 -18.85 -7.00 -6.11
C ASP A 59 -18.23 -5.70 -5.60
N PHE A 60 -17.20 -5.76 -4.74
CA PHE A 60 -16.44 -4.57 -4.33
C PHE A 60 -15.77 -3.90 -5.53
N ALA A 61 -15.04 -4.67 -6.33
CA ALA A 61 -14.34 -4.16 -7.51
C ALA A 61 -15.31 -3.43 -8.46
N ARG A 62 -16.43 -4.06 -8.79
CA ARG A 62 -17.44 -3.50 -9.68
C ARG A 62 -18.17 -2.29 -9.09
N VAL A 63 -18.51 -2.31 -7.81
CA VAL A 63 -19.36 -1.28 -7.19
C VAL A 63 -18.55 -0.10 -6.68
N CYS A 64 -17.32 -0.32 -6.22
CA CYS A 64 -16.55 0.66 -5.45
C CYS A 64 -15.30 1.19 -6.17
N LEU A 65 -14.65 0.43 -7.06
CA LEU A 65 -13.36 0.81 -7.66
C LEU A 65 -13.46 1.39 -9.07
N GLY A 66 -14.60 1.21 -9.76
CA GLY A 66 -14.79 1.74 -11.11
C GLY A 66 -14.11 0.88 -12.17
N ASN A 67 -13.45 1.52 -13.15
CA ASN A 67 -12.90 0.84 -14.34
C ASN A 67 -11.41 0.49 -14.21
N GLU A 68 -10.70 1.11 -13.28
CA GLU A 68 -9.27 0.89 -13.06
C GLU A 68 -9.00 0.69 -11.57
N ALA A 69 -8.05 -0.17 -11.26
CA ALA A 69 -7.58 -0.42 -9.90
C ALA A 69 -6.14 -0.93 -9.97
N PHE A 70 -5.50 -1.07 -8.82
CA PHE A 70 -4.31 -1.91 -8.69
C PHE A 70 -4.56 -3.04 -7.70
N LEU A 71 -3.86 -4.15 -7.91
CA LEU A 71 -3.83 -5.30 -7.01
C LEU A 71 -2.77 -5.07 -5.94
N ILE A 72 -3.13 -5.38 -4.70
CA ILE A 72 -2.22 -5.51 -3.57
C ILE A 72 -2.03 -7.00 -3.33
N LEU A 73 -0.78 -7.44 -3.22
CA LEU A 73 -0.42 -8.81 -2.87
C LEU A 73 0.63 -8.76 -1.74
N GLU A 74 0.42 -9.52 -0.68
CA GLU A 74 1.29 -9.56 0.50
C GLU A 74 1.68 -11.01 0.78
N PHE A 75 2.98 -11.30 0.83
CA PHE A 75 3.48 -12.63 1.21
C PHE A 75 4.96 -12.57 1.63
N TYR A 76 5.41 -13.61 2.35
CA TYR A 76 6.82 -13.74 2.76
C TYR A 76 7.68 -14.23 1.59
N GLN A 77 8.75 -13.52 1.24
CA GLN A 77 9.62 -13.93 0.13
C GLN A 77 10.67 -14.98 0.49
N ASP A 78 11.10 -15.03 1.75
CA ASP A 78 12.20 -15.90 2.18
C ASP A 78 11.72 -17.14 2.95
N GLU A 79 12.29 -18.29 2.59
CA GLU A 79 12.27 -19.47 3.45
C GLU A 79 13.13 -19.21 4.69
N TRP A 80 12.48 -18.83 5.79
CA TRP A 80 12.93 -18.92 7.20
C TRP A 80 14.41 -19.32 7.41
N GLN A 81 15.34 -18.37 7.32
CA GLN A 81 16.69 -18.54 7.86
C GLN A 81 16.78 -17.82 9.21
N GLN A 82 16.64 -18.60 10.29
CA GLN A 82 16.79 -18.11 11.67
C GLN A 82 18.26 -17.78 11.97
N GLU A 83 18.61 -16.49 12.04
CA GLU A 83 19.80 -16.06 12.79
C GLU A 83 19.46 -15.23 14.05
N ASP A 84 18.39 -14.42 14.05
CA ASP A 84 18.11 -13.49 15.17
C ASP A 84 16.70 -13.56 15.80
N GLY A 85 15.89 -14.56 15.45
CA GLY A 85 14.61 -14.83 16.15
C GLY A 85 13.47 -13.84 15.89
N SER A 86 13.68 -12.78 15.11
CA SER A 86 12.61 -11.95 14.53
C SER A 86 12.20 -12.49 13.16
N GLN A 87 10.90 -12.70 12.94
CA GLN A 87 10.37 -12.93 11.59
C GLN A 87 10.56 -11.65 10.75
N PRO A 88 11.11 -11.74 9.52
CA PRO A 88 10.99 -10.63 8.59
C PRO A 88 9.49 -10.38 8.31
N PRO A 89 9.06 -9.11 8.17
CA PRO A 89 7.69 -8.81 7.77
C PRO A 89 7.42 -9.37 6.36
N PRO A 90 6.15 -9.63 6.01
CA PRO A 90 5.81 -9.99 4.63
C PRO A 90 6.15 -8.83 3.69
N THR A 91 6.49 -9.15 2.44
CA THR A 91 6.70 -8.14 1.40
C THR A 91 5.34 -7.82 0.76
N VAL A 92 5.04 -6.53 0.60
CA VAL A 92 3.85 -6.04 -0.10
C VAL A 92 4.23 -5.66 -1.53
N PHE A 93 3.42 -6.09 -2.49
CA PHE A 93 3.55 -5.81 -3.92
C PHE A 93 2.32 -5.09 -4.43
N TYR A 94 2.54 -4.06 -5.25
CA TYR A 94 1.49 -3.40 -6.02
C TYR A 94 1.64 -3.72 -7.51
N SER A 95 0.52 -3.99 -8.18
CA SER A 95 0.48 -3.95 -9.64
C SER A 95 0.45 -2.49 -10.11
N PRO A 96 0.76 -2.19 -11.38
CA PRO A 96 0.33 -0.95 -11.99
C PRO A 96 -1.21 -0.85 -11.98
N TYR A 97 -1.72 0.35 -12.25
CA TYR A 97 -3.15 0.53 -12.51
C TYR A 97 -3.51 -0.21 -13.81
N LEU A 98 -4.48 -1.11 -13.69
CA LEU A 98 -5.00 -1.93 -14.78
C LEU A 98 -6.52 -1.86 -14.81
N PRO A 99 -7.16 -2.18 -15.95
CA PRO A 99 -8.60 -2.37 -16.01
C PRO A 99 -9.07 -3.34 -14.93
N THR A 100 -10.09 -2.95 -14.16
CA THR A 100 -10.56 -3.75 -13.02
C THR A 100 -11.00 -5.16 -13.46
N ASP A 101 -11.65 -5.28 -14.61
CA ASP A 101 -12.07 -6.57 -15.16
C ASP A 101 -10.85 -7.45 -15.55
N GLU A 102 -9.78 -6.86 -16.09
CA GLU A 102 -8.54 -7.57 -16.42
C GLU A 102 -7.87 -8.14 -15.16
N LEU A 103 -7.79 -7.34 -14.09
CA LEU A 103 -7.27 -7.81 -12.79
C LEU A 103 -8.08 -9.00 -12.27
N LEU A 104 -9.40 -8.91 -12.30
CA LEU A 104 -10.28 -9.99 -11.83
C LEU A 104 -10.11 -11.26 -12.67
N GLU A 105 -9.97 -11.14 -13.99
CA GLU A 105 -9.71 -12.27 -14.89
C GLU A 105 -8.37 -12.96 -14.58
N VAL A 106 -7.31 -12.20 -14.35
CA VAL A 106 -5.97 -12.73 -14.02
C VAL A 106 -5.95 -13.39 -12.64
N ILE A 107 -6.65 -12.84 -11.65
CA ILE A 107 -6.67 -13.35 -10.26
C ILE A 107 -7.55 -14.59 -10.11
N GLU A 108 -8.61 -14.74 -10.92
CA GLU A 108 -9.61 -15.82 -10.78
C GLU A 108 -8.99 -17.25 -10.68
N PRO A 109 -7.98 -17.65 -11.49
CA PRO A 109 -7.33 -18.95 -11.37
C PRO A 109 -6.56 -19.17 -10.06
N TYR A 110 -6.19 -18.08 -9.37
CA TYR A 110 -5.44 -18.07 -8.11
C TYR A 110 -6.35 -17.90 -6.89
N MET A 111 -7.59 -17.45 -7.08
CA MET A 111 -8.53 -17.02 -6.05
C MET A 111 -8.63 -18.01 -4.87
N GLN A 112 -8.81 -19.30 -5.15
CA GLN A 112 -8.95 -20.30 -4.09
C GLN A 112 -7.66 -20.47 -3.27
N ARG A 113 -6.49 -20.32 -3.89
CA ARG A 113 -5.21 -20.41 -3.16
C ARG A 113 -4.97 -19.16 -2.32
N LEU A 114 -5.22 -17.98 -2.87
CA LEU A 114 -5.11 -16.69 -2.18
C LEU A 114 -6.00 -16.63 -0.92
N ILE A 115 -7.25 -17.09 -1.02
CA ILE A 115 -8.19 -17.09 0.10
C ILE A 115 -7.75 -18.05 1.20
N HIS A 116 -7.27 -19.24 0.83
CA HIS A 116 -7.11 -20.34 1.76
C HIS A 116 -5.68 -20.51 2.30
N ASP A 117 -4.62 -19.97 1.69
CA ASP A 117 -3.25 -20.08 2.22
C ASP A 117 -3.01 -19.11 3.38
N GLY A 118 -2.44 -19.56 4.49
CA GLY A 118 -2.26 -18.77 5.71
C GLY A 118 -1.19 -17.68 5.66
N PHE A 119 -0.38 -17.62 4.60
CA PHE A 119 0.75 -16.69 4.49
C PHE A 119 0.58 -15.63 3.39
N VAL A 120 -0.66 -15.46 2.91
CA VAL A 120 -0.97 -14.57 1.79
C VAL A 120 -2.06 -13.58 2.17
N GLY A 121 -1.78 -12.30 1.96
CA GLY A 121 -2.77 -11.24 1.91
C GLY A 121 -2.97 -10.75 0.47
N PHE A 122 -4.18 -10.31 0.14
CA PHE A 122 -4.44 -9.71 -1.18
C PHE A 122 -5.62 -8.75 -1.16
N GLY A 123 -5.64 -7.79 -2.07
CA GLY A 123 -6.68 -6.78 -2.11
C GLY A 123 -6.71 -5.99 -3.41
N LEU A 124 -7.73 -5.14 -3.54
CA LEU A 124 -7.83 -4.20 -4.65
C LEU A 124 -7.98 -2.80 -4.09
N ALA A 125 -7.31 -1.85 -4.72
CA ALA A 125 -7.35 -0.45 -4.33
C ALA A 125 -7.39 0.48 -5.53
N ASN A 126 -7.90 1.68 -5.27
CA ASN A 126 -7.84 2.81 -6.17
C ASN A 126 -7.64 4.05 -5.31
N ASN A 127 -6.42 4.61 -5.36
CA ASN A 127 -6.07 5.76 -4.52
C ASN A 127 -6.92 6.96 -4.93
N ARG A 128 -7.13 7.22 -6.22
CA ARG A 128 -7.96 8.34 -6.71
C ARG A 128 -9.38 8.34 -6.12
N LEU A 129 -9.94 7.15 -5.85
CA LEU A 129 -11.25 7.01 -5.21
C LEU A 129 -11.20 7.00 -3.68
N GLY A 130 -10.01 6.93 -3.09
CA GLY A 130 -9.79 6.76 -1.65
C GLY A 130 -10.44 5.47 -1.17
N MET A 131 -10.23 4.38 -1.91
CA MET A 131 -10.95 3.12 -1.72
C MET A 131 -9.99 1.94 -1.79
N GLU A 132 -10.01 1.11 -0.75
CA GLU A 132 -9.18 -0.11 -0.65
C GLU A 132 -9.99 -1.20 0.05
N LEU A 133 -9.90 -2.44 -0.44
CA LEU A 133 -10.33 -3.64 0.27
C LEU A 133 -9.18 -4.63 0.26
N PHE A 134 -8.73 -5.02 1.44
CA PHE A 134 -7.62 -5.93 1.65
C PHE A 134 -8.05 -7.11 2.52
N TYR A 135 -7.75 -8.32 2.07
CA TYR A 135 -7.94 -9.57 2.80
C TYR A 135 -6.57 -10.03 3.29
N SER A 136 -6.28 -9.83 4.57
CA SER A 136 -4.94 -10.03 5.14
C SER A 136 -4.59 -11.51 5.35
N GLU A 137 -3.34 -11.78 5.72
CA GLU A 137 -2.91 -13.13 6.16
C GLU A 137 -3.70 -13.66 7.36
N GLU A 138 -4.16 -12.77 8.25
CA GLU A 138 -5.07 -13.03 9.36
C GLU A 138 -6.51 -13.36 8.91
N LYS A 139 -6.75 -13.34 7.59
CA LYS A 139 -8.03 -13.69 6.96
C LYS A 139 -9.19 -12.85 7.44
N MET A 140 -8.90 -11.56 7.53
CA MET A 140 -9.86 -10.50 7.78
C MET A 140 -9.92 -9.56 6.59
N LEU A 141 -11.11 -9.07 6.27
CA LEU A 141 -11.26 -7.98 5.33
C LEU A 141 -11.09 -6.65 6.07
N THR A 142 -10.17 -5.81 5.61
CA THR A 142 -10.06 -4.40 6.00
C THR A 142 -10.42 -3.56 4.79
N CYS A 143 -11.26 -2.54 4.98
CA CYS A 143 -11.64 -1.61 3.93
C CYS A 143 -11.44 -0.18 4.39
N PHE A 144 -10.71 0.61 3.61
CA PHE A 144 -10.59 2.05 3.77
C PHE A 144 -11.46 2.76 2.74
N THR A 145 -12.28 3.70 3.19
CA THR A 145 -13.23 4.38 2.31
C THR A 145 -13.65 5.75 2.81
N GLY A 146 -13.87 6.68 1.88
CA GLY A 146 -14.64 7.92 2.13
C GLY A 146 -16.16 7.74 2.04
N ASN A 147 -16.65 6.56 1.65
CA ASN A 147 -18.07 6.26 1.49
C ASN A 147 -18.46 4.97 2.21
N GLN A 148 -18.46 5.04 3.55
CA GLN A 148 -18.80 3.92 4.42
C GLN A 148 -20.21 3.36 4.16
N ILE A 149 -21.18 4.20 3.77
CA ILE A 149 -22.55 3.74 3.48
C ILE A 149 -22.57 2.74 2.30
N GLN A 150 -21.76 2.99 1.27
CA GLN A 150 -21.65 2.10 0.12
C GLN A 150 -21.07 0.73 0.52
N VAL A 151 -20.00 0.72 1.32
CA VAL A 151 -19.38 -0.51 1.82
C VAL A 151 -20.30 -1.25 2.81
N MET A 152 -20.98 -0.53 3.70
CA MET A 152 -21.97 -1.12 4.61
C MET A 152 -23.14 -1.78 3.84
N ASN A 153 -23.58 -1.18 2.73
CA ASN A 153 -24.59 -1.76 1.85
C ASN A 153 -24.07 -3.02 1.16
N LEU A 154 -22.83 -3.00 0.66
CA LEU A 154 -22.16 -4.19 0.11
C LEU A 154 -22.13 -5.32 1.16
N PHE A 155 -21.62 -5.04 2.35
CA PHE A 155 -21.56 -6.03 3.44
C PHE A 155 -22.94 -6.57 3.81
N ALA A 156 -23.97 -5.73 3.86
CA ALA A 156 -25.34 -6.15 4.10
C ALA A 156 -25.86 -7.12 3.01
N ARG A 157 -25.53 -6.89 1.73
CA ARG A 157 -25.91 -7.79 0.61
C ARG A 157 -25.27 -9.16 0.70
N HIS A 158 -24.05 -9.25 1.25
CA HIS A 158 -23.39 -10.52 1.55
C HIS A 158 -23.75 -11.09 2.93
N GLY A 159 -24.72 -10.49 3.63
CA GLY A 159 -25.22 -10.97 4.91
C GLY A 159 -24.22 -10.82 6.06
N LEU A 160 -23.32 -9.83 6.01
CA LEU A 160 -22.41 -9.49 7.10
C LEU A 160 -23.08 -8.44 8.01
N PRO A 161 -23.54 -8.82 9.22
CA PRO A 161 -24.17 -7.86 10.13
C PRO A 161 -23.13 -6.95 10.79
N HIS A 162 -23.54 -5.71 11.10
CA HIS A 162 -22.74 -4.85 11.96
C HIS A 162 -22.72 -5.39 13.40
N ASN A 163 -21.52 -5.50 13.98
CA ASN A 163 -21.29 -5.96 15.32
C ASN A 163 -20.10 -5.21 15.95
N PRO A 164 -20.32 -4.23 16.84
CA PRO A 164 -19.25 -3.49 17.52
C PRO A 164 -18.33 -4.34 18.41
N GLN A 165 -18.73 -5.58 18.71
CA GLN A 165 -17.95 -6.54 19.49
C GLN A 165 -17.57 -7.75 18.63
N GLN A 166 -17.37 -7.51 17.33
CA GLN A 166 -16.93 -8.52 16.39
C GLN A 166 -15.62 -9.13 16.87
N LEU A 167 -15.56 -10.47 16.88
CA LEU A 167 -14.32 -11.19 17.12
C LEU A 167 -13.61 -11.41 15.80
N PHE A 168 -12.30 -11.31 15.86
CA PHE A 168 -11.39 -11.48 14.75
C PHE A 168 -10.32 -12.54 15.08
N PRO A 169 -9.68 -13.16 14.08
CA PRO A 169 -8.56 -14.09 14.30
C PRO A 169 -7.48 -13.54 15.23
N ALA A 170 -7.11 -12.26 15.08
CA ALA A 170 -6.18 -11.57 15.97
C ALA A 170 -6.60 -11.53 17.46
N ASP A 171 -7.88 -11.75 17.79
CA ASP A 171 -8.38 -11.76 19.18
C ASP A 171 -8.19 -13.11 19.90
N PHE A 172 -7.74 -14.15 19.20
CA PHE A 172 -7.58 -15.49 19.79
C PHE A 172 -6.41 -16.28 19.21
N GLY A 173 -5.87 -17.22 19.98
CA GLY A 173 -4.79 -18.09 19.54
C GLY A 173 -5.18 -18.99 18.37
N HIS A 174 -4.40 -18.92 17.29
CA HIS A 174 -4.57 -19.70 16.08
C HIS A 174 -3.22 -19.89 15.37
N ASP A 175 -3.16 -20.89 14.48
CA ASP A 175 -1.98 -21.16 13.66
C ASP A 175 -2.22 -20.72 12.22
N HIS A 176 -1.19 -20.16 11.57
CA HIS A 176 -1.12 -19.93 10.14
C HIS A 176 -0.52 -21.15 9.44
N LEU A 177 -1.21 -21.68 8.44
CA LEU A 177 -0.81 -22.89 7.71
C LEU A 177 -0.75 -22.63 6.21
N SER A 178 0.34 -23.07 5.59
CA SER A 178 0.41 -23.13 4.13
C SER A 178 -0.48 -24.24 3.63
N LEU A 179 -1.05 -24.09 2.43
CA LEU A 179 -1.80 -25.14 1.76
C LEU A 179 -1.02 -26.44 1.61
N GLN A 180 0.32 -26.37 1.53
CA GLN A 180 1.19 -27.54 1.48
C GLN A 180 1.12 -28.41 2.75
N CYS A 181 0.72 -27.86 3.90
CA CYS A 181 0.63 -28.58 5.16
C CYS A 181 -0.54 -29.58 5.21
N HIS A 182 -1.54 -29.45 4.32
CA HIS A 182 -2.77 -30.24 4.38
C HIS A 182 -2.69 -31.61 3.66
N GLY A 183 -1.60 -31.90 2.95
CA GLY A 183 -1.37 -33.18 2.29
C GLY A 183 -2.56 -33.62 1.41
N ARG A 184 -3.13 -34.81 1.68
CA ARG A 184 -4.30 -35.35 0.95
C ARG A 184 -5.67 -34.91 1.51
N GLN A 185 -5.71 -34.06 2.54
CA GLN A 185 -6.95 -33.65 3.21
C GLN A 185 -7.54 -32.35 2.64
N LEU A 186 -7.17 -31.99 1.40
CA LEU A 186 -7.67 -30.79 0.74
C LEU A 186 -9.12 -30.96 0.28
N PRO A 187 -9.93 -29.89 0.31
CA PRO A 187 -11.27 -29.91 -0.27
C PRO A 187 -11.22 -30.09 -1.79
N PRO A 188 -12.33 -30.53 -2.44
CA PRO A 188 -12.34 -30.85 -3.86
C PRO A 188 -11.84 -29.74 -4.78
N PHE A 189 -12.10 -28.48 -4.44
CA PHE A 189 -11.69 -27.31 -5.22
C PHE A 189 -10.18 -27.00 -5.14
N LEU A 190 -9.45 -27.61 -4.19
CA LEU A 190 -7.98 -27.53 -4.10
C LEU A 190 -7.28 -28.86 -4.38
N ALA A 191 -8.01 -29.99 -4.33
CA ALA A 191 -7.45 -31.33 -4.48
C ALA A 191 -6.84 -31.61 -5.86
N GLY A 192 -7.21 -30.82 -6.88
CA GLY A 192 -6.66 -30.94 -8.23
C GLY A 192 -5.26 -30.32 -8.41
N PHE A 193 -4.80 -29.49 -7.47
CA PHE A 193 -3.50 -28.84 -7.56
C PHE A 193 -2.37 -29.76 -7.09
N SER A 194 -1.26 -29.70 -7.81
CA SER A 194 0.00 -30.29 -7.40
C SER A 194 0.58 -29.56 -6.17
N ARG A 195 1.51 -30.20 -5.47
CA ARG A 195 2.20 -29.59 -4.32
C ARG A 195 2.90 -28.27 -4.68
N ARG A 196 3.42 -28.17 -5.91
CA ARG A 196 4.05 -26.96 -6.44
C ARG A 196 3.01 -25.85 -6.66
N GLU A 197 1.85 -26.17 -7.23
CA GLU A 197 0.77 -25.19 -7.43
C GLU A 197 0.13 -24.71 -6.13
N LEU A 198 0.25 -25.49 -5.04
CA LEU A 198 -0.18 -25.11 -3.70
C LEU A 198 0.88 -24.32 -2.93
N ASP A 199 2.05 -24.10 -3.51
CA ASP A 199 3.12 -23.32 -2.90
C ASP A 199 2.87 -21.84 -3.10
N TYR A 200 2.69 -21.10 -2.01
CA TYR A 200 2.41 -19.66 -2.10
C TYR A 200 3.56 -18.88 -2.69
N LEU A 201 4.81 -19.30 -2.49
CA LEU A 201 5.95 -18.68 -3.16
C LEU A 201 5.84 -18.84 -4.67
N VAL A 202 5.35 -19.97 -5.16
CA VAL A 202 5.21 -20.20 -6.61
C VAL A 202 4.09 -19.36 -7.17
N PHE A 203 2.87 -19.52 -6.64
CA PHE A 203 1.71 -18.88 -7.26
C PHE A 203 1.66 -17.36 -7.01
N CYS A 204 2.28 -16.84 -5.95
CA CYS A 204 2.41 -15.40 -5.74
C CYS A 204 3.47 -14.80 -6.68
N ASN A 205 4.63 -15.45 -6.85
CA ASN A 205 5.63 -14.98 -7.82
C ASN A 205 5.10 -15.03 -9.26
N GLU A 206 4.35 -16.06 -9.65
CA GLU A 206 3.69 -16.10 -10.95
C GLU A 206 2.72 -14.93 -11.15
N LEU A 207 2.00 -14.52 -10.10
CA LEU A 207 1.08 -13.39 -10.15
C LEU A 207 1.82 -12.05 -10.21
N THR A 208 2.90 -11.90 -9.42
CA THR A 208 3.82 -10.76 -9.46
C THR A 208 4.41 -10.59 -10.86
N GLU A 209 4.86 -11.67 -11.50
CA GLU A 209 5.40 -11.64 -12.87
C GLU A 209 4.32 -11.34 -13.92
N GLN A 210 3.12 -11.92 -13.80
CA GLN A 210 2.04 -11.71 -14.79
C GLN A 210 1.48 -10.29 -14.78
N LEU A 211 1.49 -9.64 -13.62
CA LEU A 211 0.93 -8.30 -13.44
C LEU A 211 2.02 -7.23 -13.33
N ASP A 212 3.27 -7.54 -13.65
CA ASP A 212 4.42 -6.62 -13.54
C ASP A 212 4.46 -5.89 -12.17
N MET A 213 4.18 -6.64 -11.09
CA MET A 213 4.07 -6.05 -9.75
C MET A 213 5.44 -5.70 -9.18
N TYR A 214 5.49 -4.63 -8.39
CA TYR A 214 6.71 -4.14 -7.76
C TYR A 214 6.54 -4.10 -6.23
N PRO A 215 7.61 -4.38 -5.47
CA PRO A 215 7.57 -4.33 -4.01
C PRO A 215 7.43 -2.88 -3.52
N VAL A 216 6.74 -2.69 -2.40
CA VAL A 216 6.52 -1.40 -1.76
C VAL A 216 7.04 -1.44 -0.33
N GLU A 217 7.78 -0.41 0.07
CA GLU A 217 8.26 -0.29 1.45
C GLU A 217 7.14 0.17 2.40
N GLU A 218 6.93 -0.56 3.51
CA GLU A 218 5.91 -0.24 4.53
C GLU A 218 6.07 1.17 5.14
N SER A 219 7.29 1.72 5.11
CA SER A 219 7.63 3.04 5.65
C SER A 219 6.84 4.18 5.00
N LEU A 220 6.26 3.95 3.82
CA LEU A 220 5.52 4.93 3.03
C LEU A 220 4.04 4.56 2.85
N SER A 221 3.48 3.65 3.67
CA SER A 221 2.05 3.40 3.65
C SER A 221 1.29 4.61 4.23
N PHE A 222 0.70 5.42 3.35
CA PHE A 222 -0.22 6.50 3.73
C PHE A 222 -1.48 6.46 2.89
N PHE A 223 -2.58 6.94 3.48
CA PHE A 223 -3.88 7.00 2.82
C PHE A 223 -4.30 8.44 2.64
N LEU A 224 -4.63 8.85 1.41
CA LEU A 224 -5.27 10.14 1.11
C LEU A 224 -6.73 9.90 0.73
N SER A 225 -7.64 10.57 1.42
CA SER A 225 -9.05 10.55 1.06
C SER A 225 -9.27 11.17 -0.32
N ARG A 226 -10.39 10.80 -0.97
CA ARG A 226 -10.80 11.44 -2.22
C ARG A 226 -10.91 12.96 -2.10
N LYS A 227 -11.46 13.46 -0.99
CA LYS A 227 -11.61 14.90 -0.76
C LYS A 227 -10.25 15.59 -0.64
N GLU A 228 -9.30 14.98 0.04
CA GLU A 228 -7.92 15.48 0.13
C GLU A 228 -7.27 15.50 -1.25
N GLN A 229 -7.47 14.47 -2.06
CA GLN A 229 -6.94 14.41 -3.44
C GLN A 229 -7.59 15.44 -4.37
N ASP A 230 -8.92 15.61 -4.31
CA ASP A 230 -9.63 16.64 -5.08
C ASP A 230 -9.10 18.05 -4.77
N LEU A 231 -8.78 18.33 -3.49
CA LEU A 231 -8.18 19.61 -3.07
C LEU A 231 -6.77 19.80 -3.63
N ILE A 232 -5.96 18.73 -3.63
CA ILE A 232 -4.60 18.73 -4.16
C ILE A 232 -4.63 18.95 -5.68
N GLU A 233 -5.45 18.17 -6.40
CA GLU A 233 -5.66 18.30 -7.84
C GLU A 233 -6.10 19.71 -8.23
N GLN A 234 -7.11 20.26 -7.54
CA GLN A 234 -7.60 21.60 -7.81
C GLN A 234 -6.52 22.67 -7.63
N HIS A 235 -5.61 22.48 -6.67
CA HIS A 235 -4.52 23.40 -6.41
C HIS A 235 -3.39 23.27 -7.43
N LEU A 236 -3.02 22.05 -7.82
CA LEU A 236 -2.02 21.80 -8.86
C LEU A 236 -2.43 22.40 -10.21
N LYS A 237 -3.72 22.32 -10.57
CA LYS A 237 -4.26 22.93 -11.81
C LYS A 237 -4.11 24.45 -11.88
N GLN A 238 -3.82 25.14 -10.77
CA GLN A 238 -3.67 26.59 -10.74
C GLN A 238 -2.26 27.06 -11.14
N HIS A 239 -1.30 26.15 -11.28
CA HIS A 239 0.08 26.47 -11.62
C HIS A 239 0.47 25.87 -12.97
N ASP A 240 0.86 26.71 -13.93
CA ASP A 240 1.11 26.29 -15.33
C ASP A 240 2.10 25.12 -15.45
N GLU A 241 3.16 25.11 -14.62
CA GLU A 241 4.15 24.03 -14.66
C GLU A 241 3.73 22.75 -13.92
N PHE A 242 2.77 22.83 -12.99
CA PHE A 242 2.35 21.70 -12.17
C PHE A 242 1.01 21.11 -12.60
N ALA A 243 0.25 21.82 -13.43
CA ALA A 243 -1.06 21.40 -13.90
C ALA A 243 -1.04 20.04 -14.62
N ALA A 244 0.08 19.69 -15.28
CA ALA A 244 0.25 18.39 -15.93
C ALA A 244 0.22 17.21 -14.93
N PHE A 245 0.65 17.43 -13.69
CA PHE A 245 0.70 16.42 -12.63
C PHE A 245 -0.60 16.34 -11.83
N ALA A 246 -1.59 17.20 -12.12
CA ALA A 246 -2.82 17.26 -11.33
C ALA A 246 -3.68 16.00 -11.46
N GLU A 247 -3.57 15.27 -12.58
CA GLU A 247 -4.29 14.01 -12.83
C GLU A 247 -3.49 12.77 -12.38
N GLU A 248 -2.24 12.97 -11.95
CA GLU A 248 -1.41 11.91 -11.39
C GLU A 248 -1.82 11.60 -9.95
N ASP A 249 -1.61 10.35 -9.53
CA ASP A 249 -1.79 9.98 -8.13
C ASP A 249 -0.77 10.75 -7.29
N PHE A 250 -1.24 11.65 -6.42
CA PHE A 250 -0.35 12.43 -5.56
C PHE A 250 0.48 11.54 -4.64
N GLY A 251 -0.02 10.33 -4.32
CA GLY A 251 0.76 9.34 -3.61
C GLY A 251 2.01 8.90 -4.38
N ALA A 252 1.90 8.70 -5.70
CA ALA A 252 3.02 8.35 -6.56
C ALA A 252 4.09 9.46 -6.55
N LEU A 253 3.69 10.74 -6.59
CA LEU A 253 4.63 11.88 -6.54
C LEU A 253 5.40 11.95 -5.21
N ILE A 254 4.80 11.52 -4.10
CA ILE A 254 5.49 11.41 -2.81
C ILE A 254 6.48 10.24 -2.83
N LEU A 255 6.11 9.11 -3.45
CA LEU A 255 7.00 7.96 -3.61
C LEU A 255 8.19 8.30 -4.52
N ASP A 256 7.96 9.00 -5.64
CA ASP A 256 9.03 9.47 -6.53
C ASP A 256 10.05 10.35 -5.79
N TRP A 257 9.58 11.19 -4.85
CA TRP A 257 10.47 11.97 -4.00
C TRP A 257 11.29 11.08 -3.08
N ASN A 258 10.65 10.07 -2.47
CA ASN A 258 11.34 9.12 -1.64
C ASN A 258 12.44 8.36 -2.41
N ASP A 259 12.12 7.84 -3.60
CA ASP A 259 13.04 7.10 -4.45
C ASP A 259 14.23 7.95 -4.88
N PHE A 260 13.97 9.21 -5.25
CA PHE A 260 15.03 10.17 -5.53
C PHE A 260 15.96 10.40 -4.32
N VAL A 261 15.39 10.51 -3.11
CA VAL A 261 16.16 10.65 -1.87
C VAL A 261 17.00 9.41 -1.57
N ASP A 262 16.47 8.22 -1.85
CA ASP A 262 17.18 6.95 -1.66
C ASP A 262 18.35 6.81 -2.63
N GLU A 263 18.15 7.15 -3.90
CA GLU A 263 19.24 7.22 -4.89
C GLU A 263 20.33 8.20 -4.43
N CYS A 264 19.91 9.40 -3.97
CA CYS A 264 20.79 10.44 -3.44
C CYS A 264 21.58 10.02 -2.18
N SER A 265 21.00 9.13 -1.37
CA SER A 265 21.62 8.62 -0.16
C SER A 265 22.66 7.53 -0.47
N GLN A 266 22.48 6.79 -1.56
CA GLN A 266 23.40 5.76 -2.03
C GLN A 266 24.51 6.34 -2.90
N ILE A 267 24.33 6.37 -4.22
CA ILE A 267 25.18 7.03 -5.22
C ILE A 267 24.25 7.53 -6.32
N PHE A 268 24.09 8.84 -6.44
CA PHE A 268 23.25 9.43 -7.48
C PHE A 268 23.96 9.35 -8.83
N GLU A 269 23.44 8.56 -9.77
CA GLU A 269 24.11 8.29 -11.05
C GLU A 269 23.80 9.33 -12.14
N GLY A 270 22.74 10.11 -11.94
CA GLY A 270 22.28 11.12 -12.88
C GLY A 270 23.20 12.34 -13.06
N ASP A 271 22.81 13.20 -13.99
CA ASP A 271 23.45 14.48 -14.28
C ASP A 271 22.84 15.65 -13.47
N LEU A 272 23.32 16.88 -13.71
CA LEU A 272 22.81 18.05 -12.99
C LEU A 272 21.34 18.36 -13.33
N TRP A 273 20.89 18.05 -14.55
CA TRP A 273 19.51 18.30 -14.96
C TRP A 273 18.56 17.33 -14.28
N GLU A 274 18.89 16.03 -14.24
CA GLU A 274 18.12 15.00 -13.53
C GLU A 274 18.04 15.32 -12.04
N TYR A 275 19.17 15.72 -11.43
CA TYR A 275 19.19 16.17 -10.04
C TYR A 275 18.23 17.36 -9.80
N GLN A 276 18.23 18.33 -10.71
CA GLN A 276 17.31 19.48 -10.63
C GLN A 276 15.84 19.09 -10.83
N GLN A 277 15.51 18.05 -11.60
CA GLN A 277 14.15 17.54 -11.70
C GLN A 277 13.66 16.96 -10.36
N GLY A 278 14.49 16.19 -9.66
CA GLY A 278 14.16 15.71 -8.31
C GLY A 278 13.92 16.84 -7.31
N LEU A 279 14.72 17.91 -7.37
CA LEU A 279 14.49 19.11 -6.55
C LEU A 279 13.19 19.85 -6.92
N LYS A 280 12.86 19.90 -8.22
CA LYS A 280 11.61 20.50 -8.71
C LYS A 280 10.38 19.71 -8.26
N LEU A 281 10.46 18.37 -8.20
CA LEU A 281 9.43 17.54 -7.60
C LEU A 281 9.14 17.98 -6.16
N ARG A 282 10.19 18.22 -5.36
CA ARG A 282 10.01 18.71 -3.98
C ARG A 282 9.41 20.11 -3.90
N ASP A 283 9.69 21.00 -4.86
CA ASP A 283 9.02 22.30 -4.98
C ASP A 283 7.51 22.13 -5.20
N MET A 284 7.11 21.21 -6.08
CA MET A 284 5.70 20.91 -6.33
C MET A 284 4.99 20.38 -5.08
N LEU A 285 5.62 19.44 -4.36
CA LEU A 285 5.09 18.94 -3.10
C LEU A 285 4.96 20.07 -2.07
N GLN A 286 5.95 20.98 -1.97
CA GLN A 286 5.87 22.15 -1.10
C GLN A 286 4.74 23.09 -1.49
N TYR A 287 4.58 23.35 -2.79
CA TYR A 287 3.53 24.21 -3.33
C TYR A 287 2.13 23.73 -2.93
N VAL A 288 1.91 22.42 -2.93
CA VAL A 288 0.68 21.80 -2.42
C VAL A 288 0.56 22.00 -0.91
N ILE A 289 1.58 21.60 -0.12
CA ILE A 289 1.56 21.64 1.35
C ILE A 289 1.21 23.03 1.89
N GLU A 290 1.76 24.10 1.32
CA GLU A 290 1.51 25.46 1.79
C GLU A 290 0.05 25.89 1.64
N ALA A 291 -0.64 25.41 0.61
CA ALA A 291 -2.02 25.76 0.32
C ALA A 291 -3.05 24.87 1.04
N MET A 292 -2.64 23.70 1.55
CA MET A 292 -3.57 22.77 2.18
C MET A 292 -4.05 23.25 3.57
N PRO A 293 -5.28 22.89 3.98
CA PRO A 293 -5.76 23.11 5.35
C PRO A 293 -4.85 22.47 6.40
N ASP A 294 -4.80 23.04 7.61
CA ASP A 294 -3.82 22.67 8.64
C ASP A 294 -3.71 21.17 8.92
N GLN A 295 -4.83 20.44 8.98
CA GLN A 295 -4.83 18.99 9.21
C GLN A 295 -4.15 18.23 8.06
N LEU A 296 -4.51 18.52 6.80
CA LEU A 296 -3.89 17.88 5.64
C LEU A 296 -2.44 18.32 5.48
N ARG A 297 -2.12 19.60 5.74
CA ARG A 297 -0.75 20.10 5.75
C ARG A 297 0.12 19.31 6.73
N GLN A 298 -0.33 19.13 7.98
CA GLN A 298 0.40 18.37 9.00
C GLN A 298 0.59 16.91 8.59
N LYS A 299 -0.45 16.30 8.01
CA LYS A 299 -0.39 14.93 7.49
C LYS A 299 0.66 14.79 6.39
N LEU A 300 0.62 15.65 5.36
CA LEU A 300 1.60 15.64 4.27
C LEU A 300 3.03 15.92 4.76
N GLN A 301 3.20 16.85 5.70
CA GLN A 301 4.49 17.11 6.34
C GLN A 301 5.00 15.91 7.14
N GLY A 302 4.10 15.18 7.81
CA GLY A 302 4.43 13.96 8.55
C GLY A 302 4.93 12.85 7.62
N ILE A 303 4.26 12.64 6.49
CA ILE A 303 4.66 11.67 5.46
C ILE A 303 6.06 12.02 4.90
N LEU A 304 6.31 13.29 4.61
CA LEU A 304 7.58 13.75 4.01
C LEU A 304 8.71 13.93 5.02
N ALA A 305 8.46 13.80 6.33
CA ALA A 305 9.43 14.13 7.37
C ALA A 305 10.70 13.25 7.31
N ASP A 306 10.52 11.94 7.12
CA ASP A 306 11.63 11.00 7.01
C ASP A 306 12.47 11.20 5.74
N PRO A 307 11.90 11.18 4.51
CA PRO A 307 12.70 11.42 3.30
C PRO A 307 13.36 12.80 3.31
N ASP A 308 12.68 13.85 3.81
CA ASP A 308 13.30 15.18 3.96
C ASP A 308 14.53 15.14 4.89
N GLU A 309 14.47 14.39 5.99
CA GLU A 309 15.58 14.26 6.93
C GLU A 309 16.73 13.42 6.37
N ARG A 310 16.42 12.34 5.64
CA ARG A 310 17.43 11.54 4.91
C ARG A 310 18.15 12.41 3.87
N PHE A 311 17.40 13.19 3.09
CA PHE A 311 17.99 14.12 2.13
C PHE A 311 18.87 15.18 2.81
N ARG A 312 18.42 15.79 3.92
CA ARG A 312 19.25 16.75 4.69
C ARG A 312 20.59 16.15 5.13
N LYS A 313 20.62 14.88 5.51
CA LYS A 313 21.84 14.16 5.90
C LYS A 313 22.74 13.87 4.69
N ALA A 314 22.15 13.63 3.53
CA ALA A 314 22.88 13.43 2.27
C ALA A 314 23.55 14.71 1.75
N LEU A 315 23.00 15.90 2.06
CA LEU A 315 23.54 17.19 1.60
C LEU A 315 24.89 17.55 2.24
N VAL A 316 25.82 18.01 1.41
CA VAL A 316 27.10 18.64 1.78
C VAL A 316 27.19 20.06 1.22
N ASP A 317 28.19 20.83 1.64
CA ASP A 317 28.40 22.22 1.21
C ASP A 317 27.18 23.13 1.37
N ARG A 318 26.39 22.92 2.44
CA ARG A 318 25.12 23.62 2.74
C ARG A 318 25.19 25.16 2.84
N ARG A 319 26.40 25.73 2.76
CA ARG A 319 26.65 27.18 2.68
C ARG A 319 26.41 27.72 1.26
N LYS A 320 26.53 26.87 0.24
CA LYS A 320 26.24 27.15 -1.15
C LYS A 320 24.79 26.78 -1.45
N ARG A 321 24.22 27.39 -2.48
CA ARG A 321 22.87 27.07 -2.95
C ARG A 321 22.89 26.82 -4.45
N LEU A 322 22.18 25.78 -4.87
CA LEU A 322 21.81 25.64 -6.28
C LEU A 322 20.78 26.71 -6.64
N HIS A 323 20.75 27.12 -7.90
CA HIS A 323 19.74 28.06 -8.37
C HIS A 323 18.37 27.37 -8.34
N ALA A 324 17.50 27.82 -7.44
CA ALA A 324 16.10 27.45 -7.46
C ALA A 324 15.41 28.03 -8.71
N PRO A 325 14.44 27.31 -9.31
CA PRO A 325 13.58 27.85 -10.35
C PRO A 325 12.93 29.15 -9.87
N ARG A 326 12.87 30.18 -10.73
CA ARG A 326 12.33 31.50 -10.34
C ARG A 326 10.80 31.53 -10.28
N ASP A 327 10.17 30.50 -10.82
CA ASP A 327 8.76 30.56 -11.21
C ASP A 327 7.81 30.08 -10.11
N VAL A 328 8.33 29.36 -9.10
CA VAL A 328 7.53 28.86 -7.97
C VAL A 328 7.75 29.76 -6.74
N ARG A 329 6.70 30.47 -6.30
CA ARG A 329 6.74 31.29 -5.08
C ARG A 329 6.36 30.43 -3.87
N LEU A 330 7.38 29.93 -3.17
CA LEU A 330 7.22 29.19 -1.91
C LEU A 330 7.54 30.10 -0.71
N HIS A 331 6.78 29.96 0.37
CA HIS A 331 6.97 30.72 1.61
C HIS A 331 7.95 30.02 2.57
N GLY A 332 8.03 28.69 2.49
CA GLY A 332 8.91 27.86 3.30
C GLY A 332 10.38 27.93 2.89
N GLU A 333 11.26 27.57 3.84
CA GLU A 333 12.69 27.42 3.55
C GLU A 333 12.92 26.21 2.65
N GLN A 334 13.43 26.46 1.43
CA GLN A 334 13.77 25.42 0.46
C GLN A 334 15.13 24.78 0.79
N PHE A 335 15.17 24.00 1.86
CA PHE A 335 16.41 23.37 2.33
C PHE A 335 17.03 22.45 1.27
N TRP A 336 16.23 21.88 0.36
CA TRP A 336 16.68 20.95 -0.68
C TRP A 336 17.60 21.60 -1.72
N TYR A 337 17.59 22.93 -1.86
CA TYR A 337 18.58 23.66 -2.67
C TYR A 337 19.85 24.06 -1.89
N GLN A 338 19.94 23.75 -0.59
CA GLN A 338 21.07 24.14 0.26
C GLN A 338 22.20 23.11 0.23
N GLY A 339 22.97 23.15 -0.85
CA GLY A 339 24.11 22.28 -1.06
C GLY A 339 23.90 21.34 -2.23
N VAL A 340 24.65 20.24 -2.21
CA VAL A 340 24.56 19.14 -3.17
C VAL A 340 24.72 17.84 -2.42
N VAL A 341 24.23 16.73 -2.95
CA VAL A 341 24.41 15.41 -2.32
C VAL A 341 25.89 15.04 -2.17
N ARG A 342 26.23 14.29 -1.12
CA ARG A 342 27.60 13.81 -0.85
C ARG A 342 28.03 12.77 -1.88
N ASN A 343 27.16 11.81 -2.15
CA ASN A 343 27.47 10.62 -2.93
C ASN A 343 27.13 10.85 -4.40
N GLN A 344 27.92 11.70 -5.05
CA GLN A 344 27.73 12.07 -6.45
C GLN A 344 28.38 11.05 -7.37
N GLY A 345 27.61 10.54 -8.34
CA GLY A 345 28.13 9.82 -9.48
C GLY A 345 28.99 10.71 -10.39
N SER A 346 29.57 10.07 -11.41
CA SER A 346 30.54 10.74 -12.29
C SER A 346 29.92 11.85 -13.15
N SER A 347 28.64 11.76 -13.48
CA SER A 347 27.92 12.74 -14.32
C SER A 347 27.65 14.03 -13.55
N LEU A 348 26.89 13.97 -12.46
CA LEU A 348 26.64 15.13 -11.60
C LEU A 348 27.93 15.84 -11.17
N ARG A 349 28.96 15.09 -10.74
CA ARG A 349 30.24 15.69 -10.34
C ARG A 349 30.91 16.48 -11.46
N ARG A 350 30.90 15.96 -12.70
CA ARG A 350 31.47 16.66 -13.87
C ARG A 350 30.70 17.95 -14.17
N ASP A 351 29.38 17.93 -14.05
CA ASP A 351 28.58 19.12 -14.32
C ASP A 351 28.71 20.17 -13.24
N LEU A 352 28.81 19.78 -11.97
CA LEU A 352 29.14 20.70 -10.88
C LEU A 352 30.51 21.37 -11.07
N ILE A 353 31.52 20.64 -11.57
CA ILE A 353 32.82 21.22 -11.94
C ILE A 353 32.66 22.24 -13.08
N ARG A 354 31.92 21.89 -14.14
CA ARG A 354 31.66 22.79 -15.29
C ARG A 354 30.94 24.07 -14.87
N HIS A 355 29.97 23.94 -13.96
CA HIS A 355 29.22 25.05 -13.38
C HIS A 355 29.99 25.82 -12.29
N GLY A 356 31.23 25.41 -11.99
CA GLY A 356 32.09 26.14 -11.07
C GLY A 356 31.75 25.96 -9.59
N TRP A 357 30.99 24.93 -9.23
CA TRP A 357 30.57 24.65 -7.84
C TRP A 357 31.78 24.60 -6.88
N TYR A 358 32.89 24.01 -7.34
CA TYR A 358 34.13 23.86 -6.56
C TYR A 358 35.12 25.02 -6.71
N LYS A 359 34.78 26.10 -7.44
CA LYS A 359 35.67 27.26 -7.66
C LYS A 359 35.61 28.30 -6.53
N SER A 360 35.11 27.92 -5.34
CA SER A 360 34.94 28.81 -4.19
C SER A 360 35.25 28.11 -2.87
#